data_AF-A0AAR2KYZ5-F1
#
_entry.id   AF-A0AAR2KYZ5-F1
#
_cell.length_a   1.000
_cell.length_b   1.000
_cell.length_c   1.000
_cell.angle_alpha   90.00
_cell.angle_beta   90.00
_cell.angle_gamma   90.00
#
_symmetry.space_group_name_H-M   'P 1'
#
loop_
_entity.id
_entity.type
_entity.pdbx_description
1 polymer ?
#
loop_
_entity_poly.entity_id
_entity_poly.type
_entity_poly.pdbx_seq_one_letter_code
_entity_poly.pdbx_strand_id
1 'polypeptide(L)'
;MYCVMMYRRGDVRSWTLRCLVSMKRVVSFSTLRCISNIKQNLPSRTSLSLCSRAVFFSSSCLKSSSDLKAMDLSDMRKKYKGDDECFEENQLVSLDPIKQFGEWFEQAAKCPEIGEPNAMCIATATKDGRPSARMVLLKGFSNEGFRFFSNYESRKGKDLESNPHACLVFYWEPLNKQVRIEGTVERIPYQSSCEYFHSRPKSSQVGAVVSRQSTVIPDREYIRQRNAELEEKYKDSEVPMPDYWGGYIVKPVLIEFWQGQTNRLHDRIVFKRIKEGESELEEMQHRAKGDWVYYRLAP
;
A
#
# COMPACT_ATOMS: atom_id res chain seq x y z
N MET A 1 0.33 69.44 21.23
CA MET A 1 1.03 68.21 20.78
C MET A 1 0.00 67.35 20.08
N TYR A 2 -0.22 67.53 18.77
CA TYR A 2 0.57 66.99 17.64
C TYR A 2 0.70 65.45 17.75
N CYS A 3 0.38 64.62 16.75
CA CYS A 3 -0.13 64.81 15.38
C CYS A 3 -0.29 63.37 14.80
N VAL A 4 -1.36 63.04 14.05
CA VAL A 4 -1.39 62.88 12.56
C VAL A 4 -0.91 61.50 12.07
N MET A 5 -1.47 60.83 11.04
CA MET A 5 -2.44 61.09 9.96
C MET A 5 -3.01 59.71 9.52
N MET A 6 -4.32 59.55 9.33
CA MET A 6 -5.11 59.61 8.08
C MET A 6 -4.82 58.51 7.02
N TYR A 7 -5.76 57.64 6.62
CA TYR A 7 -7.04 57.78 5.87
C TYR A 7 -6.91 57.93 4.33
N ARG A 8 -7.48 56.97 3.58
CA ARG A 8 -8.54 57.10 2.52
C ARG A 8 -8.56 55.82 1.65
N ARG A 9 -9.63 55.00 1.64
CA ARG A 9 -10.98 55.13 1.03
C ARG A 9 -10.98 55.11 -0.51
N GLY A 10 -11.74 54.14 -1.05
CA GLY A 10 -12.18 54.08 -2.45
C GLY A 10 -13.13 52.89 -2.65
N ASP A 11 -14.42 53.16 -2.48
CA ASP A 11 -15.60 52.29 -2.52
C ASP A 11 -16.22 52.33 -3.93
N VAL A 12 -16.57 51.21 -4.57
CA VAL A 12 -17.67 51.16 -5.56
C VAL A 12 -18.34 49.79 -5.60
N ARG A 13 -19.67 49.86 -5.60
CA ARG A 13 -20.69 48.82 -5.45
C ARG A 13 -20.97 47.98 -6.70
N SER A 14 -21.56 46.82 -6.41
CA SER A 14 -22.45 45.95 -7.19
C SER A 14 -23.00 46.45 -8.53
N TRP A 15 -23.01 45.54 -9.52
CA TRP A 15 -24.13 45.37 -10.46
C TRP A 15 -24.40 43.89 -10.70
N THR A 16 -25.62 43.63 -11.15
CA THR A 16 -26.44 42.44 -10.93
C THR A 16 -26.75 41.68 -12.23
N LEU A 17 -27.10 40.40 -12.04
CA LEU A 17 -28.18 39.64 -12.68
C LEU A 17 -28.00 38.92 -14.04
N ARG A 18 -28.58 37.70 -14.00
CA ARG A 18 -29.22 36.84 -15.04
C ARG A 18 -28.31 35.92 -15.86
N CYS A 19 -28.75 34.74 -16.31
CA CYS A 19 -29.73 33.69 -15.93
C CYS A 19 -29.99 32.89 -17.23
N LEU A 20 -30.27 31.58 -17.07
CA LEU A 20 -31.02 30.69 -17.99
C LEU A 20 -30.29 30.34 -19.31
N VAL A 21 -30.25 29.07 -19.73
CA VAL A 21 -31.30 28.22 -20.35
C VAL A 21 -30.64 26.79 -20.45
N SER A 22 -31.24 25.60 -20.30
CA SER A 22 -32.56 25.08 -20.67
C SER A 22 -32.84 23.75 -19.94
N MET A 23 -34.10 23.50 -19.64
CA MET A 23 -34.68 22.21 -19.23
C MET A 23 -35.97 22.04 -20.04
N LYS A 24 -36.20 20.88 -20.66
CA LYS A 24 -37.46 20.38 -21.29
C LYS A 24 -37.15 18.96 -21.85
N ARG A 25 -37.97 17.92 -21.81
CA ARG A 25 -39.38 17.73 -21.41
C ARG A 25 -39.67 16.21 -21.28
N VAL A 26 -40.73 15.90 -20.54
CA VAL A 26 -41.35 14.60 -20.21
C VAL A 26 -42.26 14.06 -21.35
N VAL A 27 -42.74 12.80 -21.21
CA VAL A 27 -44.02 12.14 -21.69
C VAL A 27 -43.74 10.86 -22.51
N SER A 28 -44.35 9.65 -22.41
CA SER A 28 -45.61 9.08 -21.85
C SER A 28 -45.50 7.55 -21.60
N PHE A 29 -46.44 7.00 -20.82
CA PHE A 29 -46.83 5.59 -20.57
C PHE A 29 -47.55 4.86 -21.73
N SER A 30 -47.46 3.51 -21.77
CA SER A 30 -48.52 2.48 -22.05
C SER A 30 -47.88 1.08 -22.25
N THR A 31 -47.97 0.10 -21.34
CA THR A 31 -48.98 -0.99 -21.12
C THR A 31 -49.27 -1.94 -22.30
N LEU A 32 -48.82 -3.21 -22.23
CA LEU A 32 -49.65 -4.45 -22.07
C LEU A 32 -48.99 -5.78 -22.52
N ARG A 33 -49.04 -6.74 -21.56
CA ARG A 33 -49.17 -8.23 -21.61
C ARG A 33 -49.27 -8.99 -22.96
N CYS A 34 -48.58 -10.14 -23.02
CA CYS A 34 -49.14 -11.48 -23.33
C CYS A 34 -48.13 -12.59 -22.90
N ILE A 35 -48.41 -13.44 -21.89
CA ILE A 35 -49.16 -14.73 -21.89
C ILE A 35 -48.32 -15.96 -22.32
N SER A 36 -47.82 -16.65 -21.29
CA SER A 36 -47.81 -18.10 -20.96
C SER A 36 -47.57 -19.23 -21.98
N ASN A 37 -46.68 -20.15 -21.54
CA ASN A 37 -46.77 -21.62 -21.45
C ASN A 37 -47.09 -22.46 -22.69
N ILE A 38 -46.27 -23.50 -22.93
CA ILE A 38 -46.74 -24.89 -23.14
C ILE A 38 -45.63 -25.88 -22.72
N LYS A 39 -46.07 -26.92 -22.01
CA LYS A 39 -45.35 -28.08 -21.49
C LYS A 39 -45.43 -29.26 -22.48
N GLN A 40 -44.39 -30.10 -22.43
CA GLN A 40 -44.38 -31.58 -22.54
C GLN A 40 -44.90 -32.26 -23.83
N ASN A 41 -44.08 -33.17 -24.41
CA ASN A 41 -44.30 -34.63 -24.34
C ASN A 41 -43.27 -35.43 -25.17
N LEU A 42 -42.76 -36.51 -24.56
CA LEU A 42 -42.18 -37.68 -25.25
C LEU A 42 -43.32 -38.58 -25.78
N PRO A 43 -43.04 -39.47 -26.75
CA PRO A 43 -43.10 -40.89 -26.40
C PRO A 43 -42.00 -41.78 -27.03
N SER A 44 -41.98 -42.99 -26.49
CA SER A 44 -41.06 -44.13 -26.61
C SER A 44 -41.29 -45.08 -27.81
N ARG A 45 -40.21 -45.78 -28.23
CA ARG A 45 -40.06 -47.22 -28.70
C ARG A 45 -41.10 -47.78 -29.70
N THR A 46 -40.84 -48.59 -30.73
CA THR A 46 -39.72 -49.41 -31.27
C THR A 46 -40.25 -50.03 -32.57
N SER A 47 -39.46 -50.20 -33.64
CA SER A 47 -39.42 -51.46 -34.42
C SER A 47 -38.19 -51.51 -35.33
N LEU A 48 -37.69 -52.72 -35.53
CA LEU A 48 -36.39 -53.08 -36.13
C LEU A 48 -36.41 -53.01 -37.66
N SER A 49 -35.29 -52.59 -38.26
CA SER A 49 -34.73 -53.33 -39.40
C SER A 49 -33.21 -53.14 -39.45
N LEU A 50 -32.50 -54.25 -39.66
CA LEU A 50 -31.05 -54.30 -39.82
C LEU A 50 -30.65 -53.59 -41.11
N CYS A 51 -29.64 -52.72 -41.05
CA CYS A 51 -28.77 -52.51 -42.19
C CYS A 51 -27.37 -52.12 -41.71
N SER A 52 -26.44 -53.05 -41.89
CA SER A 52 -25.01 -52.90 -41.64
C SER A 52 -24.46 -51.69 -42.37
N ARG A 53 -23.75 -50.79 -41.68
CA ARG A 53 -22.80 -49.87 -42.31
C ARG A 53 -21.77 -49.32 -41.32
N ALA A 54 -20.53 -49.73 -41.57
CA ALA A 54 -19.25 -49.12 -41.25
C ALA A 54 -19.16 -48.17 -40.04
N VAL A 55 -18.45 -48.63 -39.01
CA VAL A 55 -17.92 -47.80 -37.94
C VAL A 55 -16.88 -46.84 -38.54
N PHE A 56 -17.27 -45.60 -38.80
CA PHE A 56 -16.32 -44.50 -38.89
C PHE A 56 -16.09 -43.99 -37.46
N PHE A 57 -14.98 -44.38 -36.84
CA PHE A 57 -14.44 -43.65 -35.70
C PHE A 57 -14.01 -42.28 -36.21
N SER A 58 -14.93 -41.33 -36.15
CA SER A 58 -14.59 -39.91 -36.10
C SER A 58 -13.84 -39.69 -34.78
N SER A 59 -12.51 -39.77 -34.83
CA SER A 59 -11.66 -39.18 -33.81
C SER A 59 -11.79 -37.67 -33.91
N SER A 60 -12.92 -37.14 -33.43
CA SER A 60 -13.01 -35.74 -33.06
C SER A 60 -12.12 -35.60 -31.82
N CYS A 61 -10.82 -35.39 -32.05
CA CYS A 61 -9.91 -34.91 -31.04
C CYS A 61 -10.54 -33.65 -30.47
N LEU A 62 -11.11 -33.79 -29.28
CA LEU A 62 -11.37 -32.70 -28.36
C LEU A 62 -10.05 -31.95 -28.24
N LYS A 63 -9.95 -30.80 -28.92
CA LYS A 63 -8.85 -29.87 -28.68
C LYS A 63 -8.97 -29.46 -27.23
N SER A 64 -8.15 -30.09 -26.39
CA SER A 64 -8.06 -29.75 -24.98
C SER A 64 -7.63 -28.29 -24.86
N SER A 65 -8.37 -27.60 -24.01
CA SER A 65 -8.03 -26.37 -23.29
C SER A 65 -6.67 -25.74 -23.62
N SER A 66 -6.74 -24.58 -24.28
CA SER A 66 -5.88 -23.41 -24.09
C SER A 66 -4.58 -23.64 -23.31
N ASP A 67 -3.50 -23.95 -24.02
CA ASP A 67 -2.15 -23.69 -23.53
C ASP A 67 -2.03 -22.19 -23.26
N LEU A 68 -2.01 -21.80 -22.00
CA LEU A 68 -1.48 -20.50 -21.61
C LEU A 68 -0.01 -20.50 -22.03
N LYS A 69 0.30 -19.91 -23.19
CA LYS A 69 1.69 -19.64 -23.57
C LYS A 69 2.35 -18.90 -22.43
N ALA A 70 3.52 -19.37 -22.00
CA ALA A 70 4.34 -18.66 -21.02
C ALA A 70 4.56 -17.23 -21.52
N MET A 71 4.15 -16.24 -20.72
CA MET A 71 4.36 -14.84 -21.02
C MET A 71 5.81 -14.49 -20.69
N ASP A 72 6.59 -14.12 -21.70
CA ASP A 72 7.96 -13.61 -21.52
C ASP A 72 7.91 -12.11 -21.18
N LEU A 73 8.55 -11.72 -20.08
CA LEU A 73 8.61 -10.36 -19.56
C LEU A 73 10.03 -9.77 -19.60
N SER A 74 10.99 -10.45 -20.23
CA SER A 74 12.42 -10.12 -20.19
C SER A 74 12.73 -8.71 -20.72
N ASP A 75 11.95 -8.22 -21.68
CA ASP A 75 12.16 -6.93 -22.36
C ASP A 75 11.49 -5.73 -21.67
N MET A 76 10.82 -5.94 -20.52
CA MET A 76 10.13 -4.84 -19.80
C MET A 76 11.09 -3.93 -19.00
N ARG A 77 12.40 -4.23 -18.98
CA ARG A 77 13.38 -3.48 -18.18
C ARG A 77 13.59 -2.07 -18.74
N LYS A 78 13.38 -1.07 -17.89
CA LYS A 78 13.71 0.34 -18.18
C LYS A 78 15.21 0.60 -18.02
N LYS A 79 15.70 1.61 -18.74
CA LYS A 79 17.05 2.18 -18.49
C LYS A 79 17.02 2.97 -17.18
N TYR A 80 18.13 2.92 -16.46
CA TYR A 80 18.35 3.61 -15.19
C TYR A 80 19.42 4.69 -15.37
N LYS A 81 20.12 5.03 -14.28
CA LYS A 81 21.31 5.89 -14.30
C LYS A 81 22.51 5.25 -15.02
N GLY A 82 23.43 6.09 -15.47
CA GLY A 82 24.71 5.67 -16.06
C GLY A 82 25.82 5.53 -15.01
N ASP A 83 26.96 4.98 -15.42
CA ASP A 83 28.14 4.79 -14.56
C ASP A 83 28.69 6.13 -14.00
N ASP A 84 28.44 7.22 -14.72
CA ASP A 84 28.74 8.60 -14.35
C ASP A 84 27.85 9.15 -13.23
N GLU A 85 26.77 8.45 -12.88
CA GLU A 85 25.84 8.81 -11.79
C GLU A 85 25.78 7.72 -10.70
N CYS A 86 26.89 6.99 -10.50
CA CYS A 86 27.05 6.02 -9.41
C CYS A 86 26.79 6.64 -8.03
N PHE A 87 26.07 5.91 -7.19
CA PHE A 87 25.84 6.26 -5.79
C PHE A 87 26.96 5.74 -4.89
N GLU A 88 27.96 6.59 -4.68
CA GLU A 88 29.16 6.29 -3.90
C GLU A 88 29.04 6.71 -2.43
N GLU A 89 29.93 6.19 -1.59
CA GLU A 89 30.02 6.46 -0.15
C GLU A 89 30.23 7.95 0.13
N ASN A 90 30.98 8.66 -0.72
CA ASN A 90 31.21 10.10 -0.64
C ASN A 90 29.94 10.94 -0.97
N GLN A 91 28.91 10.32 -1.57
CA GLN A 91 27.62 10.95 -1.87
C GLN A 91 26.57 10.70 -0.80
N LEU A 92 26.90 9.95 0.27
CA LEU A 92 26.06 9.88 1.46
C LEU A 92 25.96 11.30 2.06
N VAL A 93 24.75 11.82 2.14
CA VAL A 93 24.45 13.10 2.80
C VAL A 93 24.67 12.98 4.31
N SER A 94 24.53 11.76 4.85
CA SER A 94 24.82 11.50 6.26
C SER A 94 25.30 10.08 6.52
N LEU A 95 26.23 9.95 7.46
CA LEU A 95 26.60 8.66 8.08
C LEU A 95 25.63 8.27 9.21
N ASP A 96 24.56 9.03 9.41
CA ASP A 96 23.38 8.65 10.20
C ASP A 96 22.34 8.07 9.24
N PRO A 97 22.06 6.75 9.26
CA PRO A 97 21.20 6.15 8.25
C PRO A 97 19.74 6.63 8.32
N ILE A 98 19.28 7.13 9.47
CA ILE A 98 17.94 7.71 9.59
C ILE A 98 17.89 9.06 8.87
N LYS A 99 18.95 9.86 8.98
CA LYS A 99 19.05 11.11 8.22
C LYS A 99 19.20 10.85 6.73
N GLN A 100 20.02 9.87 6.34
CA GLN A 100 20.16 9.48 4.94
C GLN A 100 18.82 9.02 4.33
N PHE A 101 18.01 8.27 5.09
CA PHE A 101 16.63 7.96 4.71
C PHE A 101 15.79 9.22 4.54
N GLY A 102 15.86 10.17 5.48
CA GLY A 102 15.13 11.43 5.42
C GLY A 102 15.41 12.22 4.13
N GLU A 103 16.67 12.27 3.69
CA GLU A 103 17.08 12.93 2.45
C GLU A 103 16.47 12.27 1.21
N TRP A 104 16.52 10.93 1.13
CA TRP A 104 15.92 10.20 0.01
C TRP A 104 14.39 10.27 0.03
N PHE A 105 13.79 10.26 1.22
CA PHE A 105 12.35 10.42 1.39
C PHE A 105 11.90 11.81 0.93
N GLU A 106 12.65 12.87 1.24
CA GLU A 106 12.33 14.22 0.78
C GLU A 106 12.43 14.35 -0.75
N GLN A 107 13.45 13.72 -1.36
CA GLN A 107 13.54 13.64 -2.83
C GLN A 107 12.32 12.91 -3.43
N ALA A 108 11.91 11.79 -2.83
CA ALA A 108 10.73 11.06 -3.26
C ALA A 108 9.45 11.89 -3.10
N ALA A 109 9.32 12.65 -2.02
CA ALA A 109 8.17 13.51 -1.76
C ALA A 109 8.08 14.73 -2.70
N LYS A 110 9.22 15.21 -3.23
CA LYS A 110 9.27 16.28 -4.22
C LYS A 110 9.08 15.81 -5.66
N CYS A 111 9.13 14.49 -5.90
CA CYS A 111 8.98 13.90 -7.24
C CYS A 111 7.49 13.85 -7.64
N PRO A 112 7.05 14.57 -8.68
CA PRO A 112 5.63 14.64 -9.05
C PRO A 112 5.04 13.30 -9.52
N GLU A 113 5.87 12.37 -9.99
CA GLU A 113 5.47 11.03 -10.43
C GLU A 113 5.25 10.06 -9.27
N ILE A 114 5.61 10.42 -8.04
CA ILE A 114 5.45 9.58 -6.85
C ILE A 114 4.22 10.04 -6.07
N GLY A 115 3.14 9.26 -6.15
CA GLY A 115 1.87 9.58 -5.46
C GLY A 115 1.94 9.48 -3.93
N GLU A 116 2.43 8.35 -3.40
CA GLU A 116 2.54 8.10 -1.96
C GLU A 116 3.99 7.72 -1.59
N PRO A 117 4.90 8.70 -1.38
CA PRO A 117 6.30 8.43 -1.07
C PRO A 117 6.49 7.65 0.23
N ASN A 118 5.51 7.71 1.14
CA ASN A 118 5.46 6.98 2.40
C ASN A 118 4.79 5.60 2.30
N ALA A 119 4.36 5.18 1.11
CA ALA A 119 3.93 3.80 0.89
C ALA A 119 5.12 2.86 1.00
N MET A 120 4.97 1.83 1.82
CA MET A 120 5.99 0.80 2.02
C MET A 120 5.37 -0.58 2.04
N CYS A 121 6.09 -1.56 1.50
CA CYS A 121 5.79 -2.96 1.74
C CYS A 121 6.34 -3.35 3.10
N ILE A 122 5.50 -3.96 3.95
CA ILE A 122 5.96 -4.59 5.19
C ILE A 122 5.85 -6.10 5.08
N ALA A 123 6.98 -6.80 5.24
CA ALA A 123 7.07 -8.24 5.36
C ALA A 123 7.16 -8.64 6.83
N THR A 124 6.32 -9.60 7.22
CA THR A 124 6.28 -10.25 8.54
C THR A 124 6.31 -11.76 8.33
N ALA A 125 6.57 -12.54 9.37
CA ALA A 125 6.51 -13.99 9.29
C ALA A 125 5.94 -14.58 10.57
N THR A 126 5.28 -15.72 10.43
CA THR A 126 4.93 -16.57 11.58
C THR A 126 6.19 -17.10 12.26
N LYS A 127 6.06 -17.60 13.49
CA LYS A 127 7.17 -18.19 14.26
C LYS A 127 7.82 -19.40 13.57
N ASP A 128 7.10 -20.13 12.72
CA ASP A 128 7.61 -21.24 11.89
C ASP A 128 8.23 -20.77 10.56
N GLY A 129 8.40 -19.45 10.36
CA GLY A 129 9.11 -18.89 9.21
C GLY A 129 8.28 -18.78 7.94
N ARG A 130 6.94 -18.70 8.03
CA ARG A 130 6.08 -18.48 6.85
C ARG A 130 5.89 -16.98 6.60
N PRO A 131 6.46 -16.41 5.53
CA PRO A 131 6.39 -14.98 5.30
C PRO A 131 5.01 -14.55 4.79
N SER A 132 4.67 -13.29 5.07
CA SER A 132 3.56 -12.59 4.47
C SER A 132 3.88 -11.11 4.30
N ALA A 133 3.42 -10.50 3.21
CA ALA A 133 3.74 -9.12 2.86
C ALA A 133 2.48 -8.36 2.41
N ARG A 134 2.48 -7.04 2.61
CA ARG A 134 1.41 -6.12 2.16
C ARG A 134 1.90 -4.68 2.19
N MET A 135 1.21 -3.79 1.48
CA MET A 135 1.44 -2.35 1.57
C MET A 135 0.84 -1.75 2.85
N VAL A 136 1.57 -0.81 3.45
CA VAL A 136 1.14 0.06 4.54
C VAL A 136 1.73 1.46 4.31
N LEU A 137 1.27 2.45 5.07
CA LEU A 137 1.82 3.80 5.02
C LEU A 137 2.69 4.06 6.25
N LEU A 138 3.90 4.55 6.03
CA LEU A 138 4.74 5.13 7.08
C LEU A 138 4.06 6.40 7.61
N LYS A 139 3.94 6.51 8.93
CA LYS A 139 3.27 7.63 9.64
C LYS A 139 4.22 8.47 10.49
N GLY A 140 5.50 8.16 10.46
CA GLY A 140 6.56 8.95 11.07
C GLY A 140 7.83 8.12 11.21
N PHE A 141 8.96 8.79 11.25
CA PHE A 141 10.24 8.16 11.55
C PHE A 141 11.09 9.11 12.39
N SER A 142 11.94 8.56 13.24
CA SER A 142 12.90 9.28 14.07
C SER A 142 14.05 8.33 14.42
N ASN A 143 14.98 8.78 15.27
CA ASN A 143 16.05 7.91 15.79
C ASN A 143 15.50 6.67 16.55
N GLU A 144 14.25 6.71 17.00
CA GLU A 144 13.58 5.57 17.65
C GLU A 144 13.15 4.50 16.66
N GLY A 145 12.94 4.86 15.38
CA GLY A 145 12.53 3.92 14.33
C GLY A 145 11.38 4.41 13.45
N PHE A 146 10.72 3.47 12.78
CA PHE A 146 9.75 3.72 11.72
C PHE A 146 8.34 3.33 12.17
N ARG A 147 7.43 4.31 12.27
CA ARG A 147 6.09 4.13 12.82
C ARG A 147 5.04 3.88 11.75
N PHE A 148 4.16 2.91 11.99
CA PHE A 148 2.98 2.64 11.18
C PHE A 148 1.82 2.18 12.08
N PHE A 149 0.59 2.22 11.58
CA PHE A 149 -0.60 1.88 12.36
C PHE A 149 -1.39 0.75 11.72
N SER A 150 -1.98 -0.11 12.54
CA SER A 150 -2.75 -1.25 12.08
C SER A 150 -3.73 -1.78 13.12
N ASN A 151 -4.50 -2.78 12.69
CA ASN A 151 -5.28 -3.61 13.59
C ASN A 151 -4.38 -4.76 14.12
N TYR A 152 -4.28 -4.89 15.44
CA TYR A 152 -3.49 -5.90 16.15
C TYR A 152 -4.02 -7.34 15.91
N GLU A 153 -5.31 -7.51 15.62
CA GLU A 153 -5.91 -8.81 15.29
C GLU A 153 -5.72 -9.22 13.81
N SER A 154 -5.21 -8.31 12.96
CA SER A 154 -4.93 -8.62 11.56
C SER A 154 -3.85 -9.71 11.42
N ARG A 155 -3.75 -10.33 10.24
CA ARG A 155 -2.69 -11.34 9.98
C ARG A 155 -1.30 -10.83 10.35
N LYS A 156 -0.97 -9.59 9.97
CA LYS A 156 0.32 -8.97 10.31
C LYS A 156 0.49 -8.70 11.81
N GLY A 157 -0.59 -8.32 12.49
CA GLY A 157 -0.56 -8.06 13.92
C GLY A 157 -0.31 -9.35 14.70
N LYS A 158 -0.97 -10.45 14.30
CA LYS A 158 -0.72 -11.79 14.84
C LYS A 158 0.71 -12.27 14.58
N ASP A 159 1.23 -12.08 13.36
CA ASP A 159 2.64 -12.39 13.05
C ASP A 159 3.56 -11.64 14.00
N LEU A 160 3.42 -10.30 14.11
CA LEU A 160 4.26 -9.42 14.91
C LEU A 160 4.20 -9.69 16.42
N GLU A 161 3.03 -10.12 16.92
CA GLU A 161 2.89 -10.52 18.32
C GLU A 161 3.67 -11.81 18.63
N SER A 162 3.65 -12.76 17.69
CA SER A 162 4.32 -14.05 17.86
C SER A 162 5.81 -14.05 17.49
N ASN A 163 6.21 -13.11 16.64
CA ASN A 163 7.52 -12.98 16.03
C ASN A 163 7.79 -11.48 15.74
N PRO A 164 8.37 -10.73 16.69
CA PRO A 164 8.46 -9.26 16.65
C PRO A 164 9.60 -8.77 15.74
N HIS A 165 9.63 -9.26 14.49
CA HIS A 165 10.59 -8.90 13.46
C HIS A 165 9.85 -8.50 12.18
N ALA A 166 10.34 -7.45 11.51
CA ALA A 166 9.81 -7.03 10.23
C ALA A 166 10.91 -6.52 9.28
N CYS A 167 10.60 -6.61 7.99
CA CYS A 167 11.33 -5.93 6.94
C CYS A 167 10.40 -4.92 6.24
N LEU A 168 10.87 -3.69 6.05
CA LEU A 168 10.20 -2.64 5.30
C LEU A 168 10.92 -2.44 3.97
N VAL A 169 10.16 -2.24 2.89
CA VAL A 169 10.70 -1.90 1.58
C VAL A 169 9.98 -0.68 1.03
N PHE A 170 10.74 0.37 0.76
CA PHE A 170 10.33 1.51 -0.05
C PHE A 170 10.88 1.31 -1.46
N TYR A 171 10.05 1.53 -2.47
CA TYR A 171 10.47 1.49 -3.86
C TYR A 171 9.93 2.70 -4.60
N TRP A 172 10.83 3.62 -4.93
CA TRP A 172 10.52 4.85 -5.65
C TRP A 172 10.97 4.69 -7.09
N GLU A 173 10.10 4.07 -7.88
CA GLU A 173 10.38 3.70 -9.28
C GLU A 173 10.89 4.88 -10.13
N PRO A 174 10.30 6.10 -10.08
CA PRO A 174 10.78 7.22 -10.89
C PRO A 174 12.22 7.65 -10.56
N LEU A 175 12.68 7.39 -9.33
CA LEU A 175 14.03 7.70 -8.88
C LEU A 175 15.00 6.52 -9.01
N ASN A 176 14.49 5.34 -9.35
CA ASN A 176 15.23 4.08 -9.35
C ASN A 176 15.90 3.82 -8.00
N LYS A 177 15.19 4.14 -6.91
CA LYS A 177 15.69 3.99 -5.54
C LYS A 177 14.88 2.97 -4.78
N GLN A 178 15.58 2.19 -3.97
CA GLN A 178 14.97 1.31 -2.98
C GLN A 178 15.64 1.53 -1.62
N VAL A 179 14.82 1.49 -0.56
CA VAL A 179 15.32 1.39 0.81
C VAL A 179 14.76 0.14 1.45
N ARG A 180 15.62 -0.70 2.01
CA ARG A 180 15.23 -1.83 2.86
C ARG A 180 15.57 -1.53 4.31
N ILE A 181 14.68 -1.86 5.23
CA ILE A 181 14.86 -1.65 6.66
C ILE A 181 14.48 -2.94 7.38
N GLU A 182 15.40 -3.50 8.14
CA GLU A 182 15.15 -4.68 8.96
C GLU A 182 15.26 -4.31 10.43
N GLY A 183 14.38 -4.84 11.27
CA GLY A 183 14.31 -4.43 12.66
C GLY A 183 13.43 -5.28 13.54
N THR A 184 13.55 -5.05 14.84
CA THR A 184 12.58 -5.52 15.84
C THR A 184 11.37 -4.60 15.83
N VAL A 185 10.21 -5.12 16.22
CA VAL A 185 8.94 -4.38 16.22
C VAL A 185 8.37 -4.34 17.62
N GLU A 186 7.95 -3.16 18.04
CA GLU A 186 7.25 -2.93 19.31
C GLU A 186 5.93 -2.21 19.07
N ARG A 187 4.94 -2.45 19.92
CA ARG A 187 3.74 -1.59 19.97
C ARG A 187 4.13 -0.25 20.58
N ILE A 188 3.61 0.84 20.02
CA ILE A 188 3.79 2.16 20.63
C ILE A 188 2.86 2.31 21.86
N PRO A 189 3.12 3.25 22.77
CA PRO A 189 2.24 3.50 23.91
C PRO A 189 0.79 3.74 23.49
N TYR A 190 -0.16 3.24 24.29
CA TYR A 190 -1.60 3.39 24.04
C TYR A 190 -1.98 4.86 23.82
N GLN A 191 -1.46 5.75 24.66
CA GLN A 191 -1.72 7.19 24.57
C GLN A 191 -1.28 7.77 23.21
N SER A 192 -0.10 7.39 22.71
CA SER A 192 0.37 7.81 21.37
C SER A 192 -0.49 7.23 20.24
N SER A 193 -1.07 6.03 20.44
CA SER A 193 -2.04 5.46 19.51
C SER A 193 -3.35 6.23 19.50
N CYS A 194 -3.87 6.62 20.68
CA CYS A 194 -5.07 7.45 20.80
C CYS A 194 -4.90 8.80 20.14
N GLU A 195 -3.82 9.51 20.47
CA GLU A 195 -3.51 10.83 19.88
C GLU A 195 -3.49 10.77 18.35
N TYR A 196 -2.80 9.76 17.79
CA TYR A 196 -2.79 9.57 16.36
C TYR A 196 -4.18 9.16 15.81
N PHE A 197 -4.92 8.27 16.47
CA PHE A 197 -6.26 7.87 16.06
C PHE A 197 -7.19 9.09 15.91
N HIS A 198 -7.24 9.94 16.93
CA HIS A 198 -8.11 11.11 16.97
C HIS A 198 -7.65 12.25 16.04
N SER A 199 -6.37 12.27 15.64
CA SER A 199 -5.86 13.19 14.60
C SER A 199 -6.36 12.87 13.18
N ARG A 200 -6.85 11.64 12.94
CA ARG A 200 -7.28 11.19 11.61
C ARG A 200 -8.67 11.75 11.25
N PRO A 201 -9.01 11.89 9.97
CA PRO A 201 -10.38 12.21 9.56
C PRO A 201 -11.40 11.26 10.21
N LYS A 202 -12.57 11.79 10.59
CA LYS A 202 -13.61 11.01 11.27
C LYS A 202 -14.02 9.74 10.51
N SER A 203 -14.12 9.82 9.17
CA SER A 203 -14.37 8.65 8.32
C SER A 203 -13.29 7.57 8.42
N SER A 204 -12.02 7.96 8.61
CA SER A 204 -10.89 7.06 8.84
C SER A 204 -10.94 6.39 10.22
N GLN A 205 -11.43 7.11 11.24
CA GLN A 205 -11.67 6.57 12.58
C GLN A 205 -12.81 5.55 12.52
N VAL A 206 -13.95 5.91 11.93
CA VAL A 206 -15.10 5.01 11.74
C VAL A 206 -14.69 3.76 10.95
N GLY A 207 -13.97 3.91 9.84
CA GLY A 207 -13.50 2.76 9.05
C GLY A 207 -12.63 1.78 9.83
N ALA A 208 -11.86 2.25 10.82
CA ALA A 208 -11.07 1.38 11.70
C ALA A 208 -11.95 0.63 12.73
N VAL A 209 -13.08 1.20 13.15
CA VAL A 209 -14.07 0.51 14.01
C VAL A 209 -14.87 -0.51 13.21
N VAL A 210 -15.31 -0.14 12.00
CA VAL A 210 -16.12 -0.97 11.11
C VAL A 210 -15.43 -2.28 10.72
N SER A 211 -14.10 -2.22 10.50
CA SER A 211 -13.34 -3.33 9.94
C SER A 211 -12.51 -4.06 11.00
N ARG A 212 -12.95 -5.27 11.38
CA ARG A 212 -12.05 -6.27 11.97
C ARG A 212 -11.12 -6.80 10.88
N GLN A 213 -10.01 -6.08 10.68
CA GLN A 213 -9.16 -6.26 9.50
C GLN A 213 -8.67 -7.71 9.35
N SER A 214 -8.87 -8.30 8.17
CA SER A 214 -8.51 -9.69 7.82
C SER A 214 -9.46 -10.79 8.33
N THR A 215 -10.65 -10.45 8.84
CA THR A 215 -11.70 -11.45 9.09
C THR A 215 -12.58 -11.65 7.85
N VAL A 216 -13.17 -12.84 7.71
CA VAL A 216 -14.13 -13.13 6.62
C VAL A 216 -15.38 -12.28 6.81
N ILE A 217 -15.88 -11.71 5.71
CA ILE A 217 -17.15 -10.98 5.62
C ILE A 217 -17.95 -11.56 4.45
N PRO A 218 -19.30 -11.49 4.47
CA PRO A 218 -20.11 -12.12 3.43
C PRO A 218 -19.96 -11.44 2.06
N ASP A 219 -19.90 -10.10 2.05
CA ASP A 219 -19.82 -9.31 0.82
C ASP A 219 -19.42 -7.85 1.11
N ARG A 220 -19.38 -7.04 0.05
CA ARG A 220 -19.09 -5.60 0.12
C ARG A 220 -20.25 -4.78 0.71
N GLU A 221 -21.48 -5.26 0.63
CA GLU A 221 -22.62 -4.51 1.13
C GLU A 221 -22.68 -4.53 2.66
N TYR A 222 -22.30 -5.66 3.27
CA TYR A 222 -22.13 -5.79 4.71
C TYR A 222 -21.25 -4.68 5.32
N ILE A 223 -20.08 -4.41 4.73
CA ILE A 223 -19.17 -3.39 5.27
C ILE A 223 -19.68 -1.96 5.03
N ARG A 224 -20.44 -1.72 3.94
CA ARG A 224 -21.05 -0.42 3.65
C ARG A 224 -22.16 -0.09 4.63
N GLN A 225 -23.07 -1.04 4.88
CA GLN A 225 -24.16 -0.89 5.85
C GLN A 225 -23.57 -0.62 7.23
N ARG A 226 -22.56 -1.41 7.63
CA ARG A 226 -21.86 -1.23 8.91
C ARG A 226 -21.19 0.13 9.05
N ASN A 227 -20.60 0.64 7.97
CA ASN A 227 -20.02 1.98 7.94
C ASN A 227 -21.09 3.07 8.11
N ALA A 228 -22.16 3.03 7.33
CA ALA A 228 -23.23 4.02 7.40
C ALA A 228 -23.88 4.07 8.80
N GLU A 229 -24.13 2.92 9.41
CA GLU A 229 -24.67 2.85 10.78
C GLU A 229 -23.72 3.45 11.83
N LEU A 230 -22.41 3.24 11.69
CA LEU A 230 -21.42 3.81 12.61
C LEU A 230 -21.16 5.30 12.34
N GLU A 231 -21.25 5.75 11.08
CA GLU A 231 -21.21 7.18 10.73
C GLU A 231 -22.38 7.93 11.38
N GLU A 232 -23.60 7.38 11.33
CA GLU A 232 -24.76 7.99 12.00
C GLU A 232 -24.62 7.92 13.52
N LYS A 233 -24.24 6.76 14.08
CA LYS A 233 -24.02 6.59 15.53
C LYS A 233 -23.03 7.60 16.09
N TYR A 234 -21.93 7.84 15.36
CA TYR A 234 -20.86 8.73 15.82
C TYR A 234 -20.97 10.14 15.24
N LYS A 235 -22.05 10.52 14.57
CA LYS A 235 -22.17 11.81 13.88
C LYS A 235 -21.81 13.00 14.77
N ASP A 236 -22.41 13.06 15.95
CA ASP A 236 -22.24 14.15 16.93
C ASP A 236 -21.44 13.72 18.18
N SER A 237 -20.78 12.56 18.13
CA SER A 237 -19.95 12.05 19.22
C SER A 237 -18.54 11.69 18.76
N GLU A 238 -17.65 11.47 19.71
CA GLU A 238 -16.29 10.99 19.46
C GLU A 238 -16.30 9.49 19.16
N VAL A 239 -15.47 9.08 18.20
CA VAL A 239 -15.27 7.66 17.90
C VAL A 239 -14.22 7.13 18.88
N PRO A 240 -14.54 6.16 19.75
CA PRO A 240 -13.53 5.56 20.62
C PRO A 240 -12.54 4.76 19.77
N MET A 241 -11.25 4.85 20.10
CA MET A 241 -10.23 3.99 19.51
C MET A 241 -10.47 2.54 19.96
N PRO A 242 -10.63 1.56 19.05
CA PRO A 242 -10.77 0.17 19.44
C PRO A 242 -9.49 -0.40 20.08
N ASP A 243 -9.62 -1.25 21.09
CA ASP A 243 -8.50 -1.90 21.80
C ASP A 243 -7.61 -2.76 20.87
N TYR A 244 -8.18 -3.23 19.76
CA TYR A 244 -7.48 -3.98 18.72
C TYR A 244 -6.79 -3.08 17.68
N TRP A 245 -6.73 -1.77 17.87
CA TRP A 245 -6.10 -0.83 16.95
C TRP A 245 -4.98 -0.05 17.62
N GLY A 246 -3.89 0.18 16.90
CA GLY A 246 -2.85 1.09 17.34
C GLY A 246 -1.59 1.04 16.50
N GLY A 247 -0.54 1.64 17.03
CA GLY A 247 0.73 1.83 16.33
C GLY A 247 1.77 0.78 16.65
N TYR A 248 2.65 0.56 15.68
CA TYR A 248 3.89 -0.17 15.81
C TYR A 248 5.06 0.76 15.47
N ILE A 249 6.22 0.47 16.04
CA ILE A 249 7.51 1.06 15.67
C ILE A 249 8.49 -0.05 15.30
N VAL A 250 9.09 0.06 14.11
CA VAL A 250 10.21 -0.81 13.69
C VAL A 250 11.51 -0.14 14.10
N LYS A 251 12.24 -0.75 15.04
CA LYS A 251 13.56 -0.33 15.49
C LYS A 251 14.62 -0.91 14.54
N PRO A 252 15.27 -0.09 13.70
CA PRO A 252 16.12 -0.60 12.64
C PRO A 252 17.42 -1.16 13.20
N VAL A 253 17.79 -2.36 12.76
CA VAL A 253 19.11 -2.98 12.96
C VAL A 253 19.94 -3.00 11.68
N LEU A 254 19.27 -2.88 10.52
CA LEU A 254 19.88 -2.77 9.21
C LEU A 254 19.06 -1.83 8.32
N ILE A 255 19.75 -0.96 7.58
CA ILE A 255 19.16 -0.11 6.54
C ILE A 255 20.02 -0.21 5.27
N GLU A 256 19.43 -0.64 4.17
CA GLU A 256 20.10 -0.71 2.86
C GLU A 256 19.54 0.39 1.95
N PHE A 257 20.47 1.13 1.32
CA PHE A 257 20.20 2.09 0.26
C PHE A 257 20.63 1.49 -1.08
N TRP A 258 19.66 1.28 -1.96
CA TRP A 258 19.88 0.74 -3.30
C TRP A 258 19.58 1.80 -4.35
N GLN A 259 20.49 1.98 -5.30
CA GLN A 259 20.33 2.86 -6.47
C GLN A 259 20.50 2.05 -7.77
N GLY A 260 19.49 2.13 -8.63
CA GLY A 260 19.47 1.44 -9.91
C GLY A 260 20.48 2.01 -10.91
N GLN A 261 21.22 1.12 -11.59
CA GLN A 261 22.22 1.42 -12.61
C GLN A 261 21.93 0.63 -13.89
N THR A 262 22.14 1.26 -15.04
CA THR A 262 21.79 0.70 -16.36
C THR A 262 22.64 -0.53 -16.69
N ASN A 263 23.92 -0.50 -16.30
CA ASN A 263 24.89 -1.59 -16.50
C ASN A 263 24.68 -2.81 -15.56
N ARG A 264 23.66 -2.78 -14.69
CA ARG A 264 23.34 -3.81 -13.68
C ARG A 264 24.28 -3.85 -12.48
N LEU A 265 25.29 -2.98 -12.43
CA LEU A 265 26.15 -2.80 -11.27
C LEU A 265 25.48 -1.86 -10.26
N HIS A 266 24.40 -2.35 -9.66
CA HIS A 266 23.60 -1.57 -8.72
C HIS A 266 24.40 -1.17 -7.48
N ASP A 267 24.22 0.08 -7.05
CA ASP A 267 24.86 0.58 -5.83
C ASP A 267 24.07 0.12 -4.62
N ARG A 268 24.76 -0.49 -3.66
CA ARG A 268 24.17 -1.01 -2.43
C ARG A 268 25.02 -0.64 -1.24
N ILE A 269 24.62 0.40 -0.53
CA ILE A 269 25.27 0.81 0.72
C ILE A 269 24.37 0.38 1.88
N VAL A 270 24.91 -0.49 2.74
CA VAL A 270 24.21 -1.06 3.88
C VAL A 270 24.76 -0.48 5.16
N PHE A 271 23.87 0.01 6.01
CA PHE A 271 24.15 0.35 7.40
C PHE A 271 23.65 -0.78 8.29
N LYS A 272 24.46 -1.19 9.28
CA LYS A 272 24.12 -2.22 10.26
C LYS A 272 24.53 -1.78 11.66
N ARG A 273 23.70 -2.06 12.67
CA ARG A 273 24.09 -1.84 14.07
C ARG A 273 25.16 -2.85 14.48
N ILE A 274 26.17 -2.37 15.19
CA ILE A 274 27.17 -3.21 15.86
C ILE A 274 26.49 -3.94 17.01
N LYS A 275 26.76 -5.23 17.19
CA LYS A 275 26.22 -5.96 18.36
C LYS A 275 26.97 -5.57 19.62
N GLU A 276 26.29 -5.60 20.76
CA GLU A 276 26.95 -5.42 22.05
C GLU A 276 28.10 -6.42 22.21
N GLY A 277 29.31 -5.91 22.46
CA GLY A 277 30.54 -6.70 22.61
C GLY A 277 31.37 -6.87 21.34
N GLU A 278 30.90 -6.46 20.16
CA GLU A 278 31.73 -6.39 18.95
C GLU A 278 32.47 -5.03 18.91
N SER A 279 33.81 -5.06 19.04
CA SER A 279 34.64 -3.84 19.03
C SER A 279 35.46 -3.68 17.73
N GLU A 280 35.79 -4.79 17.09
CA GLU A 280 36.58 -4.85 15.86
C GLU A 280 35.66 -4.83 14.64
N LEU A 281 36.05 -4.02 13.65
CA LEU A 281 35.36 -3.94 12.37
C LEU A 281 35.91 -5.02 11.44
N GLU A 282 35.05 -5.60 10.62
CA GLU A 282 35.49 -6.40 9.48
C GLU A 282 36.22 -5.52 8.45
N GLU A 283 37.09 -6.12 7.63
CA GLU A 283 38.01 -5.42 6.71
C GLU A 283 37.34 -4.35 5.82
N MET A 284 36.11 -4.62 5.36
CA MET A 284 35.36 -3.76 4.43
C MET A 284 34.26 -2.93 5.13
N GLN A 285 34.25 -2.88 6.47
CA GLN A 285 33.31 -2.09 7.23
C GLN A 285 33.90 -0.74 7.62
N HIS A 286 33.06 0.29 7.57
CA HIS A 286 33.39 1.66 7.93
C HIS A 286 32.52 2.12 9.08
N ARG A 287 33.08 2.91 10.02
CA ARG A 287 32.28 3.49 11.11
C ARG A 287 31.30 4.52 10.56
N ALA A 288 30.07 4.45 11.02
CA ALA A 288 29.04 5.45 10.83
C ALA A 288 28.71 6.13 12.18
N LYS A 289 27.71 7.01 12.19
CA LYS A 289 27.34 7.74 13.40
C LYS A 289 26.73 6.80 14.46
N GLY A 290 27.17 6.93 15.71
CA GLY A 290 26.64 6.14 16.82
C GLY A 290 27.16 4.70 16.79
N ASP A 291 26.26 3.75 16.96
CA ASP A 291 26.51 2.30 16.95
C ASP A 291 26.34 1.66 15.56
N TRP A 292 26.46 2.46 14.50
CA TRP A 292 26.32 2.00 13.12
C TRP A 292 27.68 1.78 12.45
N VAL A 293 27.74 0.74 11.63
CA VAL A 293 28.75 0.57 10.59
C VAL A 293 28.07 0.60 9.23
N TYR A 294 28.82 0.89 8.19
CA TYR A 294 28.34 0.74 6.82
C TYR A 294 29.37 0.06 5.92
N TYR A 295 28.87 -0.57 4.86
CA TYR A 295 29.68 -1.28 3.88
C TYR A 295 28.91 -1.39 2.55
N ARG A 296 29.64 -1.65 1.47
CA ARG A 296 29.07 -1.90 0.15
C ARG A 296 28.76 -3.39 -0.04
N LEU A 297 27.64 -3.68 -0.67
CA LEU A 297 27.32 -5.02 -1.16
C LEU A 297 27.43 -5.09 -2.68
N ALA A 298 27.82 -6.26 -3.19
CA ALA A 298 27.67 -6.57 -4.61
C ALA A 298 26.17 -6.53 -5.01
N PRO A 299 25.84 -6.11 -6.24
CA PRO A 299 24.47 -6.05 -6.75
C PRO A 299 23.77 -7.39 -6.84
#